data_AF-A0A1F6BF01-F1
#
_entry.id   AF-A0A1F6BF01-F1
#
_cell.length_a   1.000
_cell.length_b   1.000
_cell.length_c   1.000
_cell.angle_alpha   90.00
_cell.angle_beta   90.00
_cell.angle_gamma   90.00
#
_symmetry.space_group_name_H-M   'P 1'
#
loop_
_entity.id
_entity.type
_entity.pdbx_description
1 polymer ?
#
loop_
_entity_poly.entity_id
_entity_poly.type
_entity_poly.pdbx_seq_one_letter_code
_entity_poly.pdbx_strand_id
1 'polypeptide(L)'
;MISISDAVFEIVKQSPYLTEALSDQIVNLSSLARKIHSQVEDKVKKDINDGAIIAALKRISSKLKNKIKKVKILNNLSGMTVRSNITEYTYVNTETLLKKVQALILNIGSKREIFLNLSQGVTESTIIASGNIEKEIQQAFRNETLTVKLENLSSISIKLPQDTVDNPGAYYSILKLFALEGINMVEMISTFTEVSLIFRTNDIDRAFSVLTKATME
;
A
#
# COMPACT_ATOMS: atom_id res chain seq x y z
N MET A 1 -11.95 16.86 29.05
CA MET A 1 -10.64 17.52 28.90
C MET A 1 -9.57 16.45 29.02
N ILE A 2 -8.75 16.25 27.98
CA ILE A 2 -7.71 15.20 27.99
C ILE A 2 -6.38 15.77 28.50
N SER A 3 -5.48 14.91 28.99
CA SER A 3 -4.16 15.37 29.43
C SER A 3 -3.28 15.74 28.22
N ILE A 4 -2.24 16.56 28.44
CA ILE A 4 -1.23 16.86 27.41
C ILE A 4 -0.60 15.56 26.89
N SER A 5 -0.40 14.56 27.77
CA SER A 5 0.13 13.27 27.36
C SER A 5 -0.78 12.55 26.38
N ASP A 6 -2.08 12.57 26.64
CA ASP A 6 -3.07 11.85 25.82
C ASP A 6 -3.23 12.58 24.49
N ALA A 7 -3.28 13.92 24.50
CA ALA A 7 -3.31 14.73 23.29
C ALA A 7 -2.08 14.48 22.40
N VAL A 8 -0.88 14.51 22.96
CA VAL A 8 0.37 14.22 22.23
C VAL A 8 0.37 12.78 21.72
N PHE A 9 -0.09 11.82 22.54
CA PHE A 9 -0.16 10.42 22.13
C PHE A 9 -1.13 10.20 20.96
N GLU A 10 -2.30 10.83 20.97
CA GLU A 10 -3.25 10.76 19.86
C GLU A 10 -2.66 11.32 18.57
N ILE A 11 -2.02 12.49 18.62
CA ILE A 11 -1.38 13.14 17.46
C ILE A 11 -0.30 12.23 16.88
N VAL A 12 0.58 11.69 17.73
CA VAL A 12 1.65 10.76 17.31
C VAL A 12 1.07 9.47 16.72
N LYS A 13 0.07 8.88 17.38
CA LYS A 13 -0.56 7.62 16.95
C LYS A 13 -1.25 7.74 15.59
N GLN A 14 -1.81 8.91 15.28
CA GLN A 14 -2.40 9.21 13.97
C GLN A 14 -1.36 9.39 12.86
N SER A 15 -0.08 9.51 13.20
CA SER A 15 1.03 9.69 12.26
C SER A 15 1.99 8.48 12.31
N PRO A 16 1.78 7.45 11.47
CA PRO A 16 2.62 6.26 11.45
C PRO A 16 4.12 6.57 11.34
N TYR A 17 4.51 7.49 10.46
CA TYR A 17 5.91 7.90 10.29
C TYR A 17 6.51 8.57 11.54
N LEU A 18 5.73 9.36 12.29
CA LEU A 18 6.20 9.97 13.53
C LEU A 18 6.36 8.93 14.64
N THR A 19 5.41 7.99 14.72
CA THR A 19 5.48 6.88 15.67
C THR A 19 6.77 6.07 15.46
N GLU A 20 7.09 5.76 14.21
CA GLU A 20 8.31 5.06 13.80
C GLU A 20 9.57 5.87 14.13
N ALA A 21 9.67 7.11 13.65
CA ALA A 21 10.83 7.97 13.89
C ALA A 21 11.08 8.24 15.38
N LEU A 22 10.01 8.33 16.20
CA LEU A 22 10.12 8.45 17.66
C LEU A 22 10.60 7.16 18.32
N SER A 23 10.24 6.00 17.78
CA SER A 23 10.74 4.70 18.25
C SER A 23 12.22 4.52 17.93
N ASP A 24 12.64 4.93 16.73
CA ASP A 24 14.03 4.87 16.25
C ASP A 24 14.92 5.94 16.90
N GLN A 25 14.34 6.84 17.69
CA GLN A 25 15.03 7.91 18.41
C GLN A 25 15.76 8.91 17.50
N ILE A 26 15.29 9.09 16.26
CA ILE A 26 15.88 10.00 15.26
C ILE A 26 15.22 11.38 15.23
N VAL A 27 14.20 11.62 16.05
CA VAL A 27 13.41 12.86 16.05
C VAL A 27 13.99 13.90 17.02
N ASN A 28 14.16 15.13 16.53
CA ASN A 28 14.37 16.30 17.41
C ASN A 28 13.06 16.64 18.13
N LEU A 29 12.96 16.23 19.41
CA LEU A 29 11.75 16.41 20.21
C LEU A 29 11.35 17.88 20.39
N SER A 30 12.31 18.79 20.46
CA SER A 30 12.04 20.23 20.61
C SER A 30 11.41 20.81 19.35
N SER A 31 11.91 20.41 18.18
CA SER A 31 11.33 20.83 16.90
C SER A 31 9.94 20.21 16.68
N LEU A 32 9.75 18.94 17.07
CA LEU A 32 8.43 18.30 16.98
C LEU A 32 7.42 18.96 17.93
N ALA A 33 7.82 19.31 19.15
CA ALA A 33 6.96 19.98 20.12
C ALA A 33 6.38 21.29 19.58
N ARG A 34 7.24 22.16 19.02
CA ARG A 34 6.80 23.41 18.36
C ARG A 34 5.84 23.14 17.20
N LYS A 35 6.11 22.10 16.40
CA LYS A 35 5.27 21.74 15.25
C LYS A 35 3.85 21.32 15.65
N ILE A 36 3.69 20.61 16.77
CA ILE A 36 2.39 20.09 17.21
C ILE A 36 1.71 20.96 18.28
N HIS A 37 2.35 22.05 18.70
CA HIS A 37 1.92 22.88 19.82
C HIS A 37 0.44 23.28 19.73
N SER A 38 0.05 23.95 18.64
CA SER A 38 -1.32 24.42 18.43
C SER A 38 -2.34 23.27 18.46
N GLN A 39 -2.02 22.13 17.86
CA GLN A 39 -2.89 20.95 17.86
C GLN A 39 -3.09 20.39 19.28
N VAL A 40 -2.05 20.44 20.11
CA VAL A 40 -2.14 20.00 21.51
C VAL A 40 -2.99 21.00 22.30
N GLU A 41 -2.74 22.30 22.19
CA GLU A 41 -3.54 23.36 22.83
C GLU A 41 -5.02 23.25 22.48
N ASP A 42 -5.34 23.08 21.19
CA ASP A 42 -6.71 22.92 20.70
C ASP A 42 -7.41 21.71 21.32
N LYS A 43 -6.69 20.62 21.58
CA LYS A 43 -7.22 19.41 22.21
C LYS A 43 -7.37 19.55 23.72
N VAL A 44 -6.42 20.19 24.40
CA VAL A 44 -6.45 20.36 25.86
C VAL A 44 -7.27 21.56 26.32
N LYS A 45 -7.61 22.49 25.42
CA LYS A 45 -8.37 23.72 25.65
C LYS A 45 -7.76 24.62 26.74
N LYS A 46 -6.43 24.72 26.73
CA LYS A 46 -5.65 25.58 27.63
C LYS A 46 -4.29 25.89 27.02
N ASP A 47 -3.72 27.01 27.43
CA ASP A 47 -2.35 27.39 27.07
C ASP A 47 -1.35 26.41 27.67
N ILE A 48 -0.33 26.04 26.90
CA ILE A 48 0.71 25.10 27.32
C ILE A 48 2.11 25.61 26.99
N ASN A 49 3.11 24.99 27.60
CA ASN A 49 4.51 25.21 27.28
C ASN A 49 5.05 24.03 26.46
N ASP A 50 5.89 24.31 25.46
CA ASP A 50 6.68 23.33 24.70
C ASP A 50 7.38 22.31 25.61
N GLY A 51 7.89 22.73 26.76
CA GLY A 51 8.54 21.82 27.73
C GLY A 51 7.64 20.66 28.18
N ALA A 52 6.33 20.90 28.34
CA ALA A 52 5.37 19.86 28.70
C ALA A 52 5.15 18.87 27.55
N ILE A 53 5.15 19.36 26.31
CA ILE A 53 5.03 18.53 25.11
C ILE A 53 6.30 17.68 24.92
N ILE A 54 7.50 18.27 25.09
CA ILE A 54 8.78 17.55 25.00
C ILE A 54 8.83 16.41 26.03
N ALA A 55 8.40 16.66 27.27
CA ALA A 55 8.34 15.64 28.31
C ALA A 55 7.38 14.50 27.95
N ALA A 56 6.21 14.82 27.39
CA ALA A 56 5.25 13.83 26.90
C ALA A 56 5.84 13.00 25.74
N LEU A 57 6.45 13.65 24.74
CA LEU A 57 7.09 12.99 23.60
C LEU A 57 8.23 12.05 24.04
N LYS A 58 9.09 12.48 24.98
CA LYS A 58 10.19 11.66 25.51
C LYS A 58 9.66 10.38 26.18
N ARG A 59 8.55 10.48 26.93
CA ARG A 59 7.89 9.33 27.56
C ARG A 59 7.20 8.41 26.54
N ILE A 60 6.64 8.96 25.47
CA ILE A 60 6.05 8.16 24.39
C ILE A 60 7.14 7.41 23.64
N SER A 61 8.22 8.08 23.24
CA SER A 61 9.38 7.48 22.56
C SER A 61 9.95 6.29 23.35
N SER A 62 10.16 6.43 24.67
CA SER A 62 10.67 5.33 25.49
C SER A 62 9.71 4.13 25.59
N LYS A 63 8.39 4.38 25.57
CA LYS A 63 7.38 3.31 25.54
C LYS A 63 7.28 2.62 24.16
N LEU A 64 7.46 3.38 23.08
CA LEU A 64 7.37 2.88 21.71
C LEU A 64 8.55 1.98 21.34
N LYS A 65 9.74 2.27 21.86
CA LYS A 65 10.96 1.45 21.67
C LYS A 65 10.76 -0.05 21.92
N ASN A 66 9.82 -0.40 22.81
CA ASN A 66 9.53 -1.79 23.17
C ASN A 66 8.24 -2.35 22.51
N LYS A 67 7.53 -1.55 21.70
CA LYS A 67 6.18 -1.85 21.22
C LYS A 67 5.98 -1.81 19.70
N ILE A 68 6.91 -1.28 18.91
CA ILE A 68 6.85 -1.46 17.44
C ILE A 68 7.27 -2.89 17.11
N LYS A 69 6.40 -3.82 17.49
CA LYS A 69 6.40 -5.20 17.02
C LYS A 69 5.95 -5.17 15.55
N LYS A 70 6.70 -5.93 14.73
CA LYS A 70 6.38 -6.49 13.41
C LYS A 70 5.08 -6.00 12.80
N VAL A 71 5.14 -5.51 11.57
CA VAL A 71 3.97 -5.28 10.74
C VAL A 71 3.11 -6.55 10.75
N LYS A 72 2.04 -6.59 11.54
CA LYS A 72 1.22 -7.80 11.74
C LYS A 72 0.71 -8.38 10.43
N ILE A 73 0.52 -7.52 9.43
CA ILE A 73 0.11 -7.87 8.06
C ILE A 73 1.15 -8.77 7.38
N LEU A 74 2.44 -8.58 7.67
CA LEU A 74 3.52 -9.38 7.11
C LEU A 74 3.73 -10.70 7.86
N ASN A 75 3.08 -10.95 9.00
CA ASN A 75 3.22 -12.24 9.68
C ASN A 75 2.60 -13.42 8.88
N ASN A 76 1.82 -13.13 7.83
CA ASN A 76 1.11 -14.12 7.00
C ASN A 76 1.77 -14.35 5.61
N LEU A 77 3.10 -14.23 5.48
CA LEU A 77 3.80 -14.45 4.20
C LEU A 77 3.84 -15.92 3.72
N SER A 78 3.37 -16.90 4.50
CA SER A 78 3.27 -18.30 4.07
C SER A 78 2.33 -18.52 2.87
N GLY A 79 1.59 -17.49 2.45
CA GLY A 79 0.71 -17.51 1.28
C GLY A 79 1.14 -16.62 0.12
N MET A 80 2.38 -16.13 0.06
CA MET A 80 2.83 -15.29 -1.06
C MET A 80 2.85 -16.08 -2.37
N THR A 81 2.37 -15.46 -3.45
CA THR A 81 2.44 -16.02 -4.78
C THR A 81 3.08 -15.04 -5.74
N VAL A 82 4.08 -15.50 -6.49
CA VAL A 82 4.71 -14.70 -7.55
C VAL A 82 4.13 -15.10 -8.89
N ARG A 83 3.80 -14.12 -9.74
CA ARG A 83 3.41 -14.33 -11.13
C ARG A 83 4.27 -13.50 -12.04
N SER A 84 4.70 -14.11 -13.12
CA SER A 84 5.46 -13.45 -14.20
C SER A 84 4.59 -13.38 -15.45
N ASN A 85 5.09 -12.67 -16.46
CA ASN A 85 4.40 -12.52 -17.75
C ASN A 85 3.03 -11.86 -17.59
N ILE A 86 3.00 -10.74 -16.87
CA ILE A 86 1.83 -9.88 -16.73
C ILE A 86 1.99 -8.69 -17.70
N THR A 87 0.87 -8.30 -18.28
CA THR A 87 0.76 -7.11 -19.12
C THR A 87 -0.40 -6.25 -18.63
N GLU A 88 -0.16 -4.95 -18.54
CA GLU A 88 -1.16 -3.92 -18.25
C GLU A 88 -1.56 -3.22 -19.54
N TYR A 89 -2.86 -3.02 -19.73
CA TYR A 89 -3.44 -2.32 -20.86
C TYR A 89 -4.36 -1.23 -20.33
N THR A 90 -4.12 0.02 -20.74
CA THR A 90 -4.98 1.15 -20.39
C THR A 90 -5.74 1.57 -21.64
N TYR A 91 -7.06 1.63 -21.53
CA TYR A 91 -7.96 2.04 -22.61
C TYR A 91 -8.76 3.28 -22.21
N VAL A 92 -9.07 4.13 -23.17
CA VAL A 92 -10.03 5.23 -22.97
C VAL A 92 -11.41 4.64 -22.67
N ASN A 93 -12.12 5.24 -21.71
CA ASN A 93 -13.50 4.86 -21.43
C ASN A 93 -14.42 5.26 -22.60
N THR A 94 -15.00 4.26 -23.25
CA THR A 94 -15.99 4.41 -24.32
C THR A 94 -17.30 3.71 -23.95
N GLU A 95 -18.39 4.03 -24.65
CA GLU A 95 -19.68 3.36 -24.47
C GLU A 95 -19.65 1.85 -24.81
N THR A 96 -18.66 1.42 -25.60
CA THR A 96 -18.51 0.03 -26.03
C THR A 96 -17.57 -0.79 -25.15
N LEU A 97 -16.73 -0.14 -24.34
CA LEU A 97 -15.67 -0.79 -23.57
C LEU A 97 -16.19 -1.90 -22.63
N LEU A 98 -17.27 -1.62 -21.88
CA LEU A 98 -17.87 -2.63 -20.98
C LEU A 98 -18.43 -3.85 -21.74
N LYS A 99 -18.94 -3.65 -22.97
CA LYS A 99 -19.36 -4.77 -23.83
C LYS A 99 -18.16 -5.62 -24.26
N LYS A 100 -16.98 -5.02 -24.43
CA LYS A 100 -15.75 -5.76 -24.74
C LYS A 100 -15.24 -6.53 -23.54
N VAL A 101 -15.30 -5.95 -22.35
CA VAL A 101 -15.01 -6.65 -21.09
C VAL A 101 -15.91 -7.89 -20.94
N GLN A 102 -17.21 -7.75 -21.17
CA GLN A 102 -18.15 -8.88 -21.16
C GLN A 102 -17.74 -9.97 -22.15
N ALA A 103 -17.43 -9.60 -23.40
CA ALA A 103 -17.00 -10.54 -24.42
C ALA A 103 -15.69 -11.25 -24.05
N LEU A 104 -14.71 -10.54 -23.47
CA LEU A 104 -13.48 -11.12 -22.96
C LEU A 104 -13.76 -12.19 -21.90
N ILE A 105 -14.57 -11.87 -20.89
CA ILE A 105 -14.91 -12.79 -19.79
C ILE A 105 -15.55 -14.07 -20.32
N LEU A 106 -16.47 -13.97 -21.28
CA LEU A 106 -17.11 -15.13 -21.91
C LEU A 106 -16.11 -16.01 -22.67
N ASN A 107 -15.13 -15.40 -23.35
CA ASN A 107 -14.15 -16.11 -24.16
C ASN A 107 -13.08 -16.84 -23.31
N ILE A 108 -12.77 -16.32 -22.12
CA ILE A 108 -11.72 -16.89 -21.26
C ILE A 108 -12.26 -17.86 -20.21
N GLY A 109 -13.58 -18.06 -20.10
CA GLY A 109 -14.21 -18.83 -19.02
C GLY A 109 -13.78 -20.30 -18.90
N SER A 110 -13.23 -20.91 -19.96
CA SER A 110 -12.71 -22.29 -19.94
C SER A 110 -11.23 -22.40 -19.57
N LYS A 111 -10.50 -21.29 -19.56
CA LYS A 111 -9.08 -21.26 -19.24
C LYS A 111 -8.88 -21.29 -17.72
N ARG A 112 -7.81 -21.96 -17.30
CA ARG A 112 -7.40 -22.05 -15.89
C ARG A 112 -6.22 -21.14 -15.63
N GLU A 113 -6.00 -20.83 -14.35
CA GLU A 113 -4.82 -20.06 -13.88
C GLU A 113 -4.69 -18.68 -14.54
N ILE A 114 -5.82 -18.03 -14.82
CA ILE A 114 -5.84 -16.66 -15.31
C ILE A 114 -5.62 -15.71 -14.14
N PHE A 115 -4.59 -14.87 -14.26
CA PHE A 115 -4.52 -13.64 -13.50
C PHE A 115 -5.21 -12.55 -14.32
N LEU A 116 -6.29 -11.98 -13.80
CA LEU A 116 -7.02 -10.90 -14.44
C LEU A 116 -7.49 -9.91 -13.37
N ASN A 117 -7.15 -8.64 -13.57
CA ASN A 117 -7.77 -7.52 -12.88
C ASN A 117 -8.34 -6.53 -13.90
N LEU A 118 -9.48 -5.98 -13.53
CA LEU A 118 -10.19 -4.98 -14.30
C LEU A 118 -10.48 -3.83 -13.34
N SER A 119 -9.99 -2.65 -13.66
CA SER A 119 -10.26 -1.42 -12.91
C SER A 119 -10.79 -0.36 -13.87
N GLN A 120 -11.79 0.39 -13.43
CA GLN A 120 -12.38 1.47 -14.20
C GLN A 120 -12.24 2.77 -13.41
N GLY A 121 -11.46 3.70 -13.94
CA GLY A 121 -11.41 5.08 -13.49
C GLY A 121 -12.47 5.93 -14.17
N VAL A 122 -12.39 7.25 -13.96
CA VAL A 122 -13.34 8.21 -14.57
C VAL A 122 -13.14 8.30 -16.08
N THR A 123 -11.90 8.36 -16.54
CA THR A 123 -11.54 8.62 -17.94
C THR A 123 -10.99 7.41 -18.69
N GLU A 124 -10.40 6.47 -17.96
CA GLU A 124 -9.73 5.30 -18.51
C GLU A 124 -10.05 4.06 -17.67
N SER A 125 -9.89 2.89 -18.29
CA SER A 125 -9.96 1.60 -17.61
C SER A 125 -8.66 0.84 -17.86
N THR A 126 -8.23 0.11 -16.84
CA THR A 126 -7.03 -0.70 -16.88
C THR A 126 -7.40 -2.17 -16.83
N ILE A 127 -6.75 -2.96 -17.69
CA ILE A 127 -6.83 -4.41 -17.73
C ILE A 127 -5.44 -4.93 -17.46
N ILE A 128 -5.30 -5.72 -16.40
CA ILE A 128 -4.03 -6.35 -16.03
C ILE A 128 -4.23 -7.84 -16.15
N ALA A 129 -3.42 -8.48 -16.95
CA ALA A 129 -3.64 -9.86 -17.31
C ALA A 129 -2.35 -10.67 -17.44
N SER A 130 -2.42 -11.95 -17.10
CA SER A 130 -1.38 -12.91 -17.48
C SER A 130 -1.35 -13.11 -19.00
N GLY A 131 -0.15 -13.28 -19.56
CA GLY A 131 0.05 -13.36 -21.01
C GLY A 131 -0.65 -14.55 -21.69
N ASN A 132 -1.13 -15.55 -20.94
CA ASN A 132 -1.92 -16.65 -21.48
C ASN A 132 -3.29 -16.22 -22.05
N ILE A 133 -3.74 -14.98 -21.79
CA ILE A 133 -4.96 -14.39 -22.37
C ILE A 133 -4.71 -13.16 -23.26
N GLU A 134 -3.45 -12.88 -23.62
CA GLU A 134 -3.10 -11.70 -24.42
C GLU A 134 -3.81 -11.69 -25.79
N LYS A 135 -3.88 -12.85 -26.47
CA LYS A 135 -4.55 -12.94 -27.78
C LYS A 135 -6.03 -12.57 -27.69
N GLU A 136 -6.72 -13.05 -26.65
CA GLU A 136 -8.13 -12.75 -26.43
C GLU A 136 -8.36 -11.28 -26.10
N ILE A 137 -7.47 -10.66 -25.33
CA ILE A 137 -7.52 -9.22 -25.04
C ILE A 137 -7.35 -8.42 -26.33
N GLN A 138 -6.28 -8.68 -27.10
CA GLN A 138 -6.03 -7.97 -28.35
C GLN A 138 -7.22 -8.10 -29.32
N GLN A 139 -7.82 -9.29 -29.42
CA GLN A 139 -8.98 -9.51 -30.27
C GLN A 139 -10.25 -8.80 -29.78
N ALA A 140 -10.53 -8.83 -28.47
CA ALA A 140 -11.73 -8.23 -27.90
C ALA A 140 -11.70 -6.70 -27.96
N PHE A 141 -10.53 -6.10 -27.75
CA PHE A 141 -10.35 -4.65 -27.63
C PHE A 141 -9.76 -3.98 -28.90
N ARG A 142 -9.66 -4.70 -30.02
CA ARG A 142 -9.08 -4.19 -31.29
C ARG A 142 -9.66 -2.87 -31.83
N ASN A 143 -10.89 -2.53 -31.44
CA ASN A 143 -11.59 -1.31 -31.88
C ASN A 143 -11.65 -0.25 -30.77
N GLU A 144 -11.07 -0.53 -29.60
CA GLU A 144 -10.99 0.42 -28.49
C GLU A 144 -9.68 1.20 -28.59
N THR A 145 -9.62 2.38 -27.97
CA THR A 145 -8.43 3.23 -28.00
C THR A 145 -7.49 2.85 -26.85
N LEU A 146 -6.43 2.11 -27.16
CA LEU A 146 -5.35 1.79 -26.23
C LEU A 146 -4.45 3.02 -26.03
N THR A 147 -4.28 3.47 -24.80
CA THR A 147 -3.41 4.61 -24.44
C THR A 147 -2.03 4.14 -24.00
N VAL A 148 -1.99 3.07 -23.19
CA VAL A 148 -0.75 2.55 -22.61
C VAL A 148 -0.78 1.02 -22.64
N LYS A 149 0.36 0.41 -22.99
CA LYS A 149 0.64 -1.02 -22.80
C LYS A 149 1.94 -1.16 -22.02
N LEU A 150 1.90 -1.74 -20.83
CA LEU A 150 3.10 -2.05 -20.06
C LEU A 150 3.31 -3.56 -20.01
N GLU A 151 4.39 -4.00 -20.65
CA GLU A 151 4.81 -5.40 -20.71
C GLU A 151 5.94 -5.68 -19.71
N ASN A 152 6.30 -6.96 -19.59
CA ASN A 152 7.37 -7.44 -18.71
C ASN A 152 7.12 -7.04 -17.25
N LEU A 153 5.89 -7.29 -16.79
CA LEU A 153 5.49 -7.10 -15.41
C LEU A 153 5.44 -8.45 -14.69
N SER A 154 5.68 -8.37 -13.39
CA SER A 154 5.52 -9.48 -12.45
C SER A 154 4.79 -8.99 -11.21
N SER A 155 4.00 -9.86 -10.58
CA SER A 155 3.28 -9.55 -9.35
C SER A 155 3.75 -10.38 -8.17
N ILE A 156 3.66 -9.78 -6.98
CA ILE A 156 3.71 -10.48 -5.69
C ILE A 156 2.36 -10.32 -5.03
N SER A 157 1.61 -11.42 -4.91
CA SER A 157 0.32 -11.46 -4.23
C SER A 157 0.50 -11.93 -2.79
N ILE A 158 -0.09 -11.21 -1.83
CA ILE A 158 0.04 -11.42 -0.39
C ILE A 158 -1.36 -11.49 0.22
N LYS A 159 -1.59 -12.47 1.10
CA LYS A 159 -2.85 -12.55 1.86
C LYS A 159 -2.91 -11.48 2.94
N LEU A 160 -4.01 -10.75 2.98
CA LEU A 160 -4.32 -9.76 3.99
C LEU A 160 -5.23 -10.36 5.07
N PRO A 161 -4.96 -10.10 6.36
CA PRO A 161 -5.92 -10.33 7.43
C PRO A 161 -7.25 -9.59 7.19
N GLN A 162 -8.38 -10.14 7.64
CA GLN A 162 -9.69 -9.49 7.45
C GLN A 162 -9.81 -8.14 8.17
N ASP A 163 -9.11 -7.96 9.30
CA ASP A 163 -9.06 -6.71 10.06
C ASP A 163 -8.20 -5.62 9.39
N THR A 164 -7.62 -5.89 8.21
CA THR A 164 -6.84 -4.92 7.43
C THR A 164 -7.68 -3.70 7.03
N VAL A 165 -8.96 -3.89 6.72
CA VAL A 165 -9.87 -2.82 6.28
C VAL A 165 -10.05 -1.72 7.33
N ASP A 166 -10.02 -2.11 8.61
CA ASP A 166 -10.25 -1.22 9.75
C ASP A 166 -8.94 -0.76 10.42
N ASN A 167 -7.79 -1.04 9.80
CA ASN A 167 -6.48 -0.78 10.38
C ASN A 167 -5.72 0.34 9.63
N PRO A 168 -5.78 1.59 10.12
CA PRO A 168 -5.03 2.70 9.54
C PRO A 168 -3.53 2.41 9.45
N GLY A 169 -2.94 2.70 8.29
CA GLY A 169 -1.50 2.49 8.06
C GLY A 169 -1.13 1.07 7.61
N ALA A 170 -2.12 0.19 7.41
CA ALA A 170 -1.89 -1.14 6.86
C ALA A 170 -1.12 -1.14 5.54
N TYR A 171 -1.64 -0.45 4.52
CA TYR A 171 -0.94 -0.35 3.23
C TYR A 171 0.36 0.44 3.31
N TYR A 172 0.42 1.49 4.15
CA TYR A 172 1.66 2.23 4.41
C TYR A 172 2.78 1.29 4.86
N SER A 173 2.47 0.34 5.74
CA SER A 173 3.46 -0.59 6.27
C SER A 173 4.08 -1.52 5.23
N ILE A 174 3.39 -1.78 4.12
CA ILE A 174 3.88 -2.56 2.97
C ILE A 174 4.62 -1.62 2.01
N LEU A 175 3.96 -0.54 1.58
CA LEU A 175 4.47 0.37 0.55
C LEU A 175 5.78 1.06 0.95
N LYS A 176 5.92 1.40 2.25
CA LYS A 176 7.14 2.03 2.74
C LYS A 176 8.38 1.17 2.52
N LEU A 177 8.25 -0.16 2.57
CA LEU A 177 9.39 -1.07 2.44
C LEU A 177 10.05 -0.90 1.07
N PHE A 178 9.25 -0.82 0.02
CA PHE A 178 9.73 -0.62 -1.34
C PHE A 178 10.26 0.79 -1.55
N ALA A 179 9.59 1.80 -0.98
CA ALA A 179 10.03 3.18 -1.08
C ALA A 179 11.42 3.41 -0.45
N LEU A 180 11.67 2.82 0.73
CA LEU A 180 12.96 2.91 1.42
C LEU A 180 14.10 2.24 0.66
N GLU A 181 13.79 1.22 -0.14
CA GLU A 181 14.75 0.46 -0.94
C GLU A 181 14.86 0.99 -2.40
N GLY A 182 14.16 2.10 -2.70
CA GLY A 182 14.14 2.69 -4.03
C GLY A 182 13.59 1.76 -5.10
N ILE A 183 12.64 0.90 -4.74
CA ILE A 183 11.97 -0.03 -5.67
C ILE A 183 10.67 0.62 -6.13
N ASN A 184 10.55 0.83 -7.44
CA ASN A 184 9.35 1.41 -8.03
C ASN A 184 8.26 0.34 -8.18
N MET A 185 7.10 0.59 -7.58
CA MET A 185 5.90 -0.21 -7.82
C MET A 185 5.15 0.37 -9.02
N VAL A 186 4.81 -0.49 -9.98
CA VAL A 186 4.04 -0.11 -11.17
C VAL A 186 2.58 0.08 -10.79
N GLU A 187 2.01 -0.89 -10.07
CA GLU A 187 0.61 -0.86 -9.67
C GLU A 187 0.36 -1.69 -8.41
N MET A 188 -0.73 -1.39 -7.70
CA MET A 188 -1.24 -2.17 -6.57
C MET A 188 -2.71 -2.49 -6.80
N ILE A 189 -3.04 -3.77 -6.69
CA ILE A 189 -4.42 -4.27 -6.76
C ILE A 189 -4.77 -4.85 -5.40
N SER A 190 -5.92 -4.49 -4.84
CA SER A 190 -6.39 -5.09 -3.59
C SER A 190 -7.81 -5.63 -3.70
N THR A 191 -8.03 -6.79 -3.08
CA THR A 191 -9.35 -7.28 -2.68
C THR A 191 -9.44 -7.29 -1.15
N PHE A 192 -10.53 -7.79 -0.58
CA PHE A 192 -10.74 -7.78 0.87
C PHE A 192 -9.65 -8.52 1.66
N THR A 193 -9.07 -9.59 1.10
CA THR A 193 -8.12 -10.48 1.79
C THR A 193 -6.85 -10.74 0.99
N GLU A 194 -6.60 -9.97 -0.06
CA GLU A 194 -5.41 -10.12 -0.89
C GLU A 194 -4.97 -8.77 -1.44
N VAL A 195 -3.66 -8.54 -1.48
CA VAL A 195 -3.05 -7.46 -2.26
C VAL A 195 -2.06 -8.06 -3.25
N SER A 196 -2.12 -7.63 -4.50
CA SER A 196 -1.16 -7.94 -5.54
C SER A 196 -0.38 -6.68 -5.89
N LEU A 197 0.93 -6.74 -5.69
CA LEU A 197 1.86 -5.66 -5.96
C LEU A 197 2.55 -5.94 -7.29
N ILE A 198 2.52 -5.01 -8.22
CA ILE A 198 3.05 -5.19 -9.58
C ILE A 198 4.33 -4.38 -9.74
N PHE A 199 5.33 -5.04 -10.30
CA PHE A 199 6.66 -4.49 -10.54
C PHE A 199 7.09 -4.79 -11.97
N ARG A 200 8.10 -4.08 -12.45
CA ARG A 200 8.88 -4.55 -13.60
C ARG A 200 9.52 -5.88 -13.23
N THR A 201 9.58 -6.83 -14.16
CA THR A 201 10.16 -8.15 -13.91
C THR A 201 11.60 -8.06 -13.38
N ASN A 202 12.38 -7.05 -13.78
CA ASN A 202 13.76 -6.87 -13.29
C ASN A 202 13.86 -6.48 -11.81
N ASP A 203 12.78 -5.97 -11.20
CA ASP A 203 12.76 -5.56 -9.79
C ASP A 203 12.14 -6.64 -8.88
N ILE A 204 11.62 -7.74 -9.43
CA ILE A 204 10.83 -8.72 -8.68
C ILE A 204 11.63 -9.41 -7.57
N ASP A 205 12.89 -9.78 -7.84
CA ASP A 205 13.75 -10.47 -6.88
C ASP A 205 14.12 -9.55 -5.71
N ARG A 206 14.36 -8.26 -6.00
CA ARG A 206 14.59 -7.25 -4.98
C ARG A 206 13.34 -7.03 -4.14
N ALA A 207 12.18 -6.88 -4.76
CA ALA A 207 10.90 -6.70 -4.08
C ALA A 207 10.57 -7.89 -3.16
N PHE A 208 10.77 -9.12 -3.64
CA PHE A 208 10.57 -10.34 -2.85
C PHE A 208 11.54 -10.43 -1.67
N SER A 209 12.81 -10.07 -1.87
CA SER A 209 13.82 -10.03 -0.82
C SER A 209 13.45 -9.03 0.30
N VAL A 210 12.94 -7.86 -0.07
CA VAL A 210 12.51 -6.82 0.88
C VAL A 210 11.37 -7.32 1.77
N LEU A 211 10.36 -7.95 1.17
CA LEU A 211 9.25 -8.54 1.93
C LEU A 211 9.73 -9.66 2.87
N THR A 212 10.67 -10.49 2.40
CA THR A 212 11.21 -11.60 3.19
C THR A 212 11.96 -11.08 4.42
N LYS A 213 12.84 -10.09 4.27
CA LYS A 213 13.58 -9.47 5.39
C LYS A 213 12.64 -8.87 6.43
N ALA A 214 11.62 -8.13 5.98
CA ALA A 214 10.67 -7.46 6.85
C ALA A 214 9.82 -8.39 7.73
N THR A 215 9.86 -9.71 7.50
CA THR A 215 9.22 -10.71 8.38
C THR A 215 10.13 -11.36 9.39
N MET A 216 11.43 -11.43 9.07
CA MET A 216 12.43 -12.05 9.94
C MET A 216 12.78 -11.15 11.13
N GLU A 217 12.79 -9.83 10.90
CA GLU A 217 12.90 -8.78 11.93
C GLU A 217 11.62 -8.67 12.78
#